data_AF-A0A4S1ZC00-F1
#
_entry.id   AF-A0A4S1ZC00-F1
#
_cell.length_a   1.000
_cell.length_b   1.000
_cell.length_c   1.000
_cell.angle_alpha   90.00
_cell.angle_beta   90.00
_cell.angle_gamma   90.00
#
_symmetry.space_group_name_H-M   'P 1'
#
loop_
_entity.id
_entity.type
_entity.pdbx_description
1 polymer ?
#
loop_
_entity_poly.entity_id
_entity_poly.type
_entity_poly.pdbx_seq_one_letter_code
_entity_poly.pdbx_strand_id
1 'polypeptide(L)'
;MIKNSSHGGRRPKVDPSVNRYVVRFNAKENARFLAMFEQSEADNKAAFIKHFLFQKPFKVFYVDENTRIFIDRLSGFNALYRTIGVSYDNLVATLNQNFTEKKASAALEEIKKLMIRLISVSQDIAALAQKFDEEWSQKSR
;
A
#
# COMPACT_ATOMS: atom_id res chain seq x y z
N MET A 1 -54.37 7.37 -20.21
CA MET A 1 -54.67 6.20 -21.07
C MET A 1 -54.55 4.94 -20.23
N ILE A 2 -55.65 4.21 -20.08
CA ILE A 2 -55.77 2.99 -19.26
C ILE A 2 -55.06 1.85 -20.00
N LYS A 3 -54.05 1.24 -19.38
CA LYS A 3 -53.30 0.13 -19.99
C LYS A 3 -53.95 -1.19 -19.59
N ASN A 4 -54.70 -1.78 -20.52
CA ASN A 4 -55.34 -3.08 -20.40
C ASN A 4 -54.30 -4.15 -20.02
N SER A 5 -54.52 -4.83 -18.90
CA SER A 5 -53.69 -5.94 -18.43
C SER A 5 -54.09 -7.23 -19.13
N SER A 6 -53.32 -7.66 -20.14
CA SER A 6 -53.38 -9.02 -20.64
C SER A 6 -52.84 -9.99 -19.57
N HIS A 7 -53.69 -10.89 -19.09
CA HIS A 7 -53.43 -11.82 -17.99
C HIS A 7 -52.63 -13.08 -18.42
N GLY A 8 -51.70 -12.95 -19.37
CA GLY A 8 -51.00 -14.10 -19.97
C GLY A 8 -49.47 -14.10 -19.83
N GLY A 9 -48.89 -13.13 -19.11
CA GLY A 9 -47.44 -12.94 -19.06
C GLY A 9 -46.83 -13.05 -17.66
N ARG A 10 -45.54 -13.40 -17.60
CA ARG A 10 -44.74 -13.26 -16.38
C ARG A 10 -44.85 -11.83 -15.87
N ARG A 11 -45.22 -11.67 -14.60
CA ARG A 11 -45.31 -10.36 -13.94
C ARG A 11 -43.99 -9.58 -14.15
N PRO A 12 -44.04 -8.33 -14.62
CA PRO A 12 -42.85 -7.50 -14.77
C PRO A 12 -42.11 -7.37 -13.44
N LYS A 13 -40.77 -7.42 -13.48
CA LYS A 13 -39.95 -7.11 -12.31
C LYS A 13 -39.98 -5.61 -12.05
N VAL A 14 -39.98 -5.22 -10.77
CA VAL A 14 -39.97 -3.82 -10.33
C VAL A 14 -38.71 -3.10 -10.83
N ASP A 15 -37.57 -3.78 -10.84
CA ASP A 15 -36.31 -3.27 -11.39
C ASP A 15 -35.64 -4.32 -12.31
N PRO A 16 -35.81 -4.24 -13.63
CA PRO A 16 -35.18 -5.16 -14.56
C PRO A 16 -33.71 -4.79 -14.80
N SER A 17 -32.81 -5.79 -14.80
CA SER A 17 -31.44 -5.59 -15.27
C SER A 17 -31.40 -5.39 -16.79
N VAL A 18 -31.42 -4.14 -17.27
CA VAL A 18 -31.46 -3.79 -18.71
C VAL A 18 -30.06 -3.73 -19.35
N ASN A 19 -29.05 -3.31 -18.59
CA ASN A 19 -27.69 -3.10 -19.11
C ASN A 19 -26.89 -4.41 -19.14
N ARG A 20 -26.24 -4.71 -20.27
CA ARG A 20 -25.39 -5.90 -20.46
C ARG A 20 -23.99 -5.50 -20.91
N TYR A 21 -22.99 -6.00 -20.20
CA TYR A 21 -21.57 -5.88 -20.54
C TYR A 21 -20.99 -7.27 -20.78
N VAL A 22 -20.17 -7.41 -21.83
CA VAL A 22 -19.54 -8.68 -22.21
C VAL A 22 -18.07 -8.62 -21.86
N VAL A 23 -17.60 -9.59 -21.06
CA VAL A 23 -16.19 -9.78 -20.73
C VAL A 23 -15.71 -11.04 -21.43
N ARG A 24 -14.54 -10.97 -22.07
CA ARG A 24 -13.89 -12.11 -22.71
C ARG A 24 -12.70 -12.54 -21.86
N PHE A 25 -12.57 -13.85 -21.65
CA PHE A 25 -11.44 -14.44 -20.92
C PHE A 25 -10.57 -15.24 -21.88
N ASN A 26 -9.26 -15.17 -21.70
CA ASN A 26 -8.36 -16.18 -22.27
C ASN A 26 -8.43 -17.49 -21.46
N ALA A 27 -7.80 -18.56 -21.95
CA ALA A 27 -7.89 -19.89 -21.33
C ALA A 27 -7.43 -19.89 -19.85
N LYS A 28 -6.35 -19.15 -19.53
CA LYS A 28 -5.79 -19.07 -18.19
C LYS A 28 -6.70 -18.30 -17.23
N GLU A 29 -7.25 -17.18 -17.69
CA GLU A 29 -8.21 -16.36 -16.93
C GLU A 29 -9.50 -17.14 -16.66
N ASN A 30 -9.99 -17.89 -17.64
CA ASN A 30 -11.19 -18.69 -17.50
C ASN A 30 -11.01 -19.81 -16.47
N ALA A 31 -9.86 -20.50 -16.47
CA ALA A 31 -9.56 -21.52 -15.47
C ALA A 31 -9.55 -20.93 -14.04
N ARG A 32 -8.92 -19.76 -13.86
CA ARG A 32 -8.91 -19.06 -12.57
C ARG A 32 -10.31 -18.62 -12.14
N PHE A 33 -11.12 -18.10 -13.08
CA PHE A 33 -12.50 -17.70 -12.82
C PHE A 33 -13.36 -18.88 -12.35
N LEU A 34 -13.25 -20.04 -13.01
CA LEU A 34 -14.01 -21.24 -12.65
C LEU A 34 -13.65 -21.74 -11.25
N ALA A 35 -12.35 -21.77 -10.91
CA ALA A 35 -11.91 -22.17 -9.57
C ALA A 35 -12.49 -21.25 -8.48
N MET A 36 -12.54 -19.93 -8.72
CA MET A 36 -13.15 -18.98 -7.77
C MET A 36 -14.67 -19.14 -7.69
N PHE A 37 -15.32 -19.44 -8.81
CA PHE A 37 -16.76 -19.65 -8.87
C PHE A 37 -17.17 -20.90 -8.08
N GLU A 38 -16.45 -22.01 -8.23
CA GLU A 38 -16.70 -23.26 -7.51
C GLU A 38 -16.57 -23.09 -5.99
N GLN A 39 -15.63 -22.28 -5.52
CA GLN A 39 -15.47 -21.97 -4.10
C GLN A 39 -16.54 -21.03 -3.52
N SER A 40 -17.27 -20.31 -4.38
CA SER A 40 -18.18 -19.25 -3.95
C SER A 40 -19.62 -19.71 -3.68
N GLU A 41 -19.95 -20.95 -4.04
CA GLU A 41 -21.31 -21.54 -3.95
C GLU A 41 -22.42 -20.69 -4.60
N ALA A 42 -22.06 -19.76 -5.49
CA ALA A 42 -23.03 -18.85 -6.11
C ALA A 42 -23.91 -19.57 -7.15
N ASP A 43 -25.21 -19.26 -7.16
CA ASP A 43 -26.22 -19.91 -8.03
C ASP A 43 -25.86 -19.89 -9.53
N ASN A 44 -25.19 -18.83 -9.99
CA ASN A 44 -24.74 -18.72 -11.36
C ASN A 44 -23.56 -17.75 -11.50
N LYS A 45 -22.82 -17.89 -12.61
CA LYS A 45 -21.62 -17.10 -12.94
C LYS A 45 -21.88 -15.59 -12.96
N ALA A 46 -23.06 -15.15 -13.41
CA ALA A 46 -23.38 -13.73 -13.48
C ALA A 46 -23.66 -13.12 -12.09
N ALA A 47 -24.34 -13.88 -11.22
CA ALA A 47 -24.54 -13.52 -9.82
C ALA A 47 -23.19 -13.47 -9.09
N PHE A 48 -22.32 -14.46 -9.30
CA PHE A 48 -20.95 -14.44 -8.78
C PHE A 48 -20.19 -13.18 -9.20
N ILE A 49 -20.20 -12.83 -10.49
CA ILE A 49 -19.53 -11.61 -10.97
C ILE A 49 -20.12 -10.37 -10.31
N LYS A 50 -21.45 -10.23 -10.24
CA LYS A 50 -22.10 -9.09 -9.57
C LYS A 50 -21.73 -9.00 -8.09
N HIS A 51 -21.79 -10.12 -7.37
CA HIS A 51 -21.38 -10.18 -5.98
C HIS A 51 -19.92 -9.84 -5.82
N PHE A 52 -19.02 -10.40 -6.63
CA PHE A 52 -17.61 -10.06 -6.59
C PHE A 52 -17.34 -8.57 -6.87
N LEU A 53 -18.06 -7.97 -7.83
CA LEU A 53 -17.92 -6.55 -8.19
C LEU A 53 -18.45 -5.59 -7.11
N PHE A 54 -19.56 -5.95 -6.45
CA PHE A 54 -20.31 -5.05 -5.56
C PHE A 54 -20.22 -5.41 -4.06
N GLN A 55 -19.73 -6.59 -3.69
CA GLN A 55 -19.46 -6.95 -2.29
C GLN A 55 -18.08 -6.46 -1.81
N LYS A 56 -17.13 -6.23 -2.73
CA LYS A 56 -15.86 -5.62 -2.39
C LYS A 56 -15.91 -4.11 -2.64
N PRO A 57 -15.67 -3.26 -1.64
CA PRO A 57 -15.31 -1.87 -1.91
C PRO A 57 -13.96 -1.88 -2.63
N PHE A 58 -13.96 -1.80 -3.97
CA PHE A 58 -12.73 -1.56 -4.69
C PHE A 58 -12.52 -0.04 -4.74
N LYS A 59 -11.63 0.46 -3.89
CA LYS A 59 -11.00 1.75 -4.15
C LYS A 59 -10.06 1.48 -5.34
N VAL A 60 -10.23 2.19 -6.45
CA VAL A 60 -9.26 2.15 -7.55
C VAL A 60 -7.96 2.75 -7.01
N PHE A 61 -7.09 1.91 -6.48
CA PHE A 61 -5.75 2.32 -6.09
C PHE A 61 -4.92 2.33 -7.37
N TYR A 62 -4.59 3.53 -7.83
CA TYR A 62 -3.40 3.70 -8.64
C TYR A 62 -2.22 3.45 -7.70
N VAL A 63 -1.78 2.18 -7.61
CA VAL A 63 -0.57 1.84 -6.89
C VAL A 63 0.58 2.25 -7.79
N ASP A 64 1.02 3.49 -7.64
CA ASP A 64 2.28 3.94 -8.22
C ASP A 64 3.41 3.14 -7.55
N GLU A 65 4.04 2.26 -8.32
CA GLU A 65 5.11 1.38 -7.85
C GLU A 65 6.27 2.18 -7.27
N ASN A 66 6.48 3.41 -7.75
CA ASN A 66 7.48 4.32 -7.20
C ASN A 66 7.15 4.75 -5.76
N THR A 67 5.88 5.02 -5.46
CA THR A 67 5.41 5.33 -4.10
C THR A 67 5.64 4.15 -3.16
N ARG A 68 5.43 2.91 -3.61
CA ARG A 68 5.72 1.72 -2.81
C ARG A 68 7.23 1.56 -2.55
N ILE A 69 8.04 1.68 -3.59
CA ILE A 69 9.50 1.62 -3.48
C ILE A 69 10.02 2.72 -2.54
N PHE A 70 9.40 3.90 -2.58
CA PHE A 70 9.74 5.00 -1.67
C PHE A 70 9.44 4.66 -0.21
N ILE A 71 8.25 4.14 0.10
CA ILE A 71 7.88 3.72 1.46
C ILE A 71 8.80 2.62 1.97
N ASP A 72 9.12 1.62 1.14
CA ASP A 72 10.02 0.51 1.51
C ASP A 72 11.43 1.03 1.82
N ARG A 73 11.95 1.97 1.02
CA ARG A 73 13.24 2.62 1.26
C ARG A 73 13.25 3.45 2.55
N LEU A 74 12.18 4.20 2.81
CA LEU A 74 12.04 4.99 4.04
C LEU A 74 12.01 4.10 5.29
N SER A 75 11.28 2.98 5.22
CA SER A 75 11.25 1.97 6.29
C SER A 75 12.63 1.34 6.52
N GLY A 76 13.35 0.98 5.46
CA GLY A 76 14.72 0.48 5.55
C GLY A 76 15.68 1.48 6.19
N PHE A 77 15.51 2.77 5.91
CA PHE A 77 16.30 3.85 6.51
C PHE A 77 16.06 3.96 8.03
N ASN A 78 14.81 3.83 8.47
CA ASN A 78 14.47 3.78 9.90
C ASN A 78 15.10 2.57 10.64
N ALA A 79 15.18 1.41 9.99
CA ALA A 79 15.88 0.26 10.56
C ALA A 79 17.37 0.53 10.74
N LEU A 80 18.01 1.19 9.76
CA LEU A 80 19.42 1.57 9.83
C LEU A 80 19.71 2.52 11.00
N TYR A 81 18.83 3.49 11.29
CA TYR A 81 19.00 4.38 12.45
C TYR A 81 19.08 3.63 13.77
N ARG A 82 18.22 2.64 13.97
CA ARG A 82 18.22 1.83 15.20
C ARG A 82 19.54 1.06 15.34
N THR A 83 20.01 0.46 14.25
CA THR A 83 21.28 -0.26 14.23
C THR A 83 22.47 0.66 14.53
N ILE A 84 22.47 1.88 13.97
CA ILE A 84 23.51 2.88 14.24
C ILE A 84 23.49 3.29 15.71
N GLY A 85 22.31 3.49 16.31
CA GLY A 85 22.18 3.80 17.74
C GLY A 85 22.79 2.71 18.63
N VAL A 86 22.43 1.44 18.40
CA VAL A 86 22.99 0.31 19.17
C VAL A 86 24.51 0.17 18.96
N SER A 87 24.97 0.34 17.73
CA SER A 87 26.40 0.28 17.41
C SER A 87 27.17 1.39 18.13
N TYR A 88 26.60 2.61 18.18
CA TYR A 88 27.17 3.74 18.92
C TYR A 88 27.31 3.42 20.41
N ASP A 89 26.25 2.95 21.05
CA ASP A 89 26.25 2.61 22.49
C ASP A 89 27.33 1.57 22.82
N ASN A 90 27.46 0.55 21.97
CA ASN A 90 28.50 -0.48 22.09
C ASN A 90 29.91 0.09 21.91
N LEU A 91 30.09 1.02 20.97
CA LEU A 91 31.37 1.66 20.69
C LEU A 91 31.81 2.54 21.88
N VAL A 92 30.88 3.30 22.46
CA VAL A 92 31.13 4.09 23.68
C VAL A 92 31.49 3.20 24.87
N ALA A 93 30.74 2.12 25.09
CA ALA A 93 31.05 1.15 26.14
C ALA A 93 32.45 0.55 25.96
N THR A 94 32.81 0.18 24.73
CA THR A 94 34.11 -0.42 24.38
C THR A 94 35.26 0.59 24.55
N LEU A 95 35.07 1.84 24.15
CA LEU A 95 36.07 2.91 24.30
C LEU A 95 36.34 3.23 25.76
N ASN A 96 35.29 3.29 26.60
CA ASN A 96 35.42 3.53 28.03
C ASN A 96 36.15 2.40 28.77
N GLN A 97 36.07 1.16 28.27
CA GLN A 97 36.73 0.00 28.90
C GLN A 97 38.20 -0.16 28.48
N ASN A 98 38.56 0.19 27.23
CA ASN A 98 39.82 -0.26 26.63
C ASN A 98 40.84 0.86 26.31
N PHE A 99 40.45 2.15 26.38
CA PHE A 99 41.33 3.25 25.95
C PHE A 99 41.55 4.31 27.02
N THR A 100 42.66 5.04 26.89
CA THR A 100 42.90 6.27 27.68
C THR A 100 41.93 7.37 27.26
N GLU A 101 41.49 8.16 28.24
CA GLU A 101 40.42 9.16 28.13
C GLU A 101 40.56 10.12 26.94
N LYS A 102 41.81 10.49 26.59
CA LYS A 102 42.14 11.35 25.44
C LYS A 102 41.89 10.72 24.07
N LYS A 103 42.08 9.41 23.91
CA LYS A 103 41.84 8.71 22.64
C LYS A 103 40.36 8.38 22.46
N ALA A 104 39.69 8.00 23.55
CA ALA A 104 38.25 7.76 23.56
C ALA A 104 37.45 9.04 23.21
N SER A 105 37.84 10.18 23.78
CA SER A 105 37.21 11.47 23.49
C SER A 105 37.39 11.94 22.04
N ALA A 106 38.57 11.77 21.45
CA ALA A 106 38.80 12.11 20.05
C ALA A 106 37.96 11.25 19.08
N ALA A 107 37.85 9.94 19.33
CA ALA A 107 37.00 9.05 18.53
C ALA A 107 35.50 9.39 18.69
N LEU A 108 35.08 9.74 19.91
CA LEU A 108 33.72 10.21 20.19
C LEU A 108 33.36 11.50 19.44
N GLU A 109 34.29 12.44 19.32
CA GLU A 109 34.07 13.67 18.56
C GLU A 109 33.86 13.41 17.07
N GLU A 110 34.65 12.55 16.44
CA GLU A 110 34.46 12.21 15.02
C GLU A 110 33.11 11.55 14.77
N ILE A 111 32.71 10.62 15.65
CA ILE A 111 31.42 9.94 15.54
C ILE A 111 30.27 10.92 15.74
N LYS A 112 30.39 11.86 16.69
CA LYS A 112 29.39 12.93 16.87
C LYS A 112 29.20 13.75 15.61
N LYS A 113 30.30 14.13 14.91
CA LYS A 113 30.21 14.87 13.64
C LYS A 113 29.46 14.08 12.56
N LEU A 114 29.74 12.78 12.44
CA LEU A 114 29.04 11.91 11.50
C LEU A 114 27.55 11.75 11.84
N MET A 115 27.21 11.62 13.13
CA MET A 115 25.82 11.54 13.59
C MET A 115 25.04 12.83 13.29
N ILE A 116 25.63 14.01 13.53
CA ILE A 116 24.99 15.30 13.22
C ILE A 116 24.71 15.39 11.71
N ARG A 117 25.67 15.00 10.87
CA ARG A 117 25.50 15.01 9.42
C ARG A 117 24.41 14.04 8.96
N LEU A 118 24.34 12.86 9.59
CA LEU A 118 23.30 11.88 9.30
C LEU A 118 21.91 12.41 9.67
N ILE A 119 21.75 13.03 10.86
CA ILE A 119 20.49 13.64 11.31
C ILE A 119 20.04 14.74 10.34
N SER A 120 20.96 15.59 9.87
CA SER A 120 20.65 16.62 8.87
C SER A 120 20.06 16.01 7.61
N VAL A 121 20.69 14.94 7.08
CA VAL A 121 20.18 14.26 5.89
C VAL A 121 18.83 13.59 6.15
N SER A 122 18.58 13.04 7.34
CA SER A 122 17.25 12.49 7.68
C SER A 122 16.17 13.58 7.68
N GLN A 123 16.48 14.76 8.22
CA GLN A 123 15.57 15.89 8.25
C GLN A 123 15.25 16.39 6.84
N ASP A 124 16.24 16.44 5.95
CA ASP A 124 16.03 16.80 4.54
C ASP A 124 15.13 15.79 3.83
N ILE A 125 15.34 14.48 4.07
CA ILE A 125 14.49 13.41 3.52
C ILE A 125 13.05 13.52 4.06
N ALA A 126 12.89 13.79 5.35
CA ALA A 126 11.56 13.95 5.96
C ALA A 126 10.83 15.17 5.40
N ALA A 127 11.52 16.30 5.22
CA ALA A 127 10.97 17.50 4.61
C ALA A 127 10.56 17.27 3.14
N LEU A 128 11.37 16.53 2.39
CA LEU A 128 11.06 16.15 1.01
C LEU A 128 9.83 15.23 0.94
N ALA A 129 9.72 14.27 1.87
CA ALA A 129 8.56 13.40 1.98
C ALA A 129 7.28 14.17 2.30
N GLN A 130 7.36 15.16 3.21
CA GLN A 130 6.21 16.00 3.55
C GLN A 130 5.75 16.85 2.36
N LYS A 131 6.67 17.46 1.62
CA LYS A 131 6.34 18.20 0.38
C LYS A 131 5.65 17.32 -0.65
N PHE A 132 6.14 16.08 -0.82
CA PHE A 132 5.51 15.12 -1.73
C PHE A 132 4.08 14.77 -1.30
N ASP A 133 3.85 14.55 -0.01
CA ASP A 133 2.52 14.24 0.52
C ASP A 133 1.55 15.43 0.36
N GLU A 134 2.03 16.67 0.56
CA GLU A 134 1.27 17.90 0.31
C GLU A 134 0.88 18.04 -1.18
N GLU A 135 1.83 17.86 -2.10
CA GLU A 135 1.57 17.93 -3.55
C GLU A 135 0.62 16.82 -4.03
N TRP A 136 0.75 15.62 -3.47
CA TRP A 136 -0.13 14.49 -3.79
C TRP A 136 -1.54 14.67 -3.22
N SER A 137 -1.67 15.20 -2.00
CA SER A 137 -2.96 15.51 -1.38
C SER A 137 -3.73 16.55 -2.21
N GLN A 138 -3.07 17.59 -2.72
CA GLN A 138 -3.71 18.61 -3.57
C GLN A 138 -4.17 18.08 -4.93
N LYS A 139 -3.48 17.09 -5.52
CA LYS A 139 -3.90 16.42 -6.77
C LYS A 139 -5.08 15.47 -6.61
N SER A 140 -5.40 15.06 -5.40
CA SER A 140 -6.48 14.09 -5.10
C SER A 140 -7.80 14.74 -4.67
N ARG A 141 -7.86 16.08 -4.61
CA ARG A 141 -9.09 16.87 -4.50
C ARG A 141 -9.64 17.24 -5.86
#